data_AF-A0A1C5S6L2-F1
#
_entry.id   AF-A0A1C5S6L2-F1
#
_cell.length_a   1.000
_cell.length_b   1.000
_cell.length_c   1.000
_cell.angle_alpha   90.00
_cell.angle_beta   90.00
_cell.angle_gamma   90.00
#
_symmetry.space_group_name_H-M   'P 1'
#
loop_
_entity.id
_entity.type
_entity.pdbx_description
1 polymer ?
#
loop_
_entity_poly.entity_id
_entity_poly.type
_entity_poly.pdbx_seq_one_letter_code
_entity_poly.pdbx_strand_id
1 'polypeptide(L)'
;MGWIEPKTDWDPTKDRLNPESYNRIRNNLAVLGELVNEIYAPLTLESMGEEKNYSSWYYAREFNVFERNLDAINQTSYNKVIGTTKTFFDNGPFIDSSELNRIESATLQLYEIGQNHKKTLPRLSIRLGSLKGVK
;
A
#
# COMPACT_ATOMS: atom_id res chain seq x y z
N MET A 1 -0.73 -1.08 12.97
CA MET A 1 0.11 -1.83 12.01
C MET A 1 1.25 -0.93 11.57
N GLY A 2 2.43 -1.46 11.27
CA GLY A 2 3.61 -0.66 10.92
C GLY A 2 4.09 -0.98 9.50
N TRP A 3 4.73 -0.01 8.83
CA TRP A 3 5.37 -0.24 7.53
C TRP A 3 6.46 -1.32 7.65
N ILE A 4 6.47 -2.27 6.71
CA ILE A 4 7.51 -3.29 6.58
C ILE A 4 8.15 -3.12 5.22
N GLU A 5 9.49 -3.13 5.14
CA GLU A 5 10.18 -2.94 3.86
C GLU A 5 9.75 -4.00 2.82
N PRO A 6 9.19 -3.58 1.66
CA PRO A 6 8.76 -4.51 0.62
C PRO A 6 9.94 -5.26 -0.01
N LYS A 7 9.69 -6.49 -0.47
CA LYS A 7 10.68 -7.25 -1.25
C LYS A 7 10.51 -6.92 -2.73
N THR A 8 11.51 -6.29 -3.34
CA THR A 8 11.47 -5.83 -4.75
C THR A 8 12.38 -6.62 -5.68
N ASP A 9 13.02 -7.67 -5.15
CA ASP A 9 14.03 -8.51 -5.82
C ASP A 9 13.62 -10.00 -5.85
N TRP A 10 12.34 -10.28 -6.08
CA TRP A 10 11.82 -11.65 -6.21
C TRP A 10 12.49 -12.40 -7.36
N ASP A 11 13.22 -13.48 -7.03
CA ASP A 11 13.88 -14.37 -7.97
C ASP A 11 12.92 -15.52 -8.38
N PRO A 12 12.58 -15.70 -9.66
CA PRO A 12 11.64 -16.73 -10.11
C PRO A 12 12.13 -18.17 -9.87
N THR A 13 13.43 -18.36 -9.62
CA THR A 13 14.02 -19.69 -9.38
C THR A 13 14.15 -20.04 -7.90
N LYS A 14 14.13 -19.05 -7.01
CA LYS A 14 14.41 -19.25 -5.57
C LYS A 14 13.25 -18.83 -4.68
N ASP A 15 12.55 -17.76 -5.06
CA ASP A 15 11.52 -17.17 -4.23
C ASP A 15 10.15 -17.69 -4.60
N ARG A 16 9.33 -17.97 -3.58
CA ARG A 16 7.93 -18.33 -3.71
C ARG A 16 7.12 -17.53 -2.73
N LEU A 17 5.92 -17.13 -3.16
CA LEU A 17 5.01 -16.44 -2.25
C LEU A 17 4.69 -17.35 -1.06
N ASN A 18 4.97 -16.83 0.14
CA ASN A 18 4.66 -17.48 1.40
C ASN A 18 3.67 -16.60 2.20
N PRO A 19 3.07 -17.14 3.28
CA PRO A 19 2.08 -16.41 4.06
C PRO A 19 2.62 -15.10 4.65
N GLU A 20 3.89 -15.09 5.05
CA GLU A 20 4.58 -13.90 5.58
C GLU A 20 4.66 -12.78 4.54
N SER A 21 5.00 -13.11 3.29
CA SER A 21 5.07 -12.15 2.20
C SER A 21 3.69 -11.65 1.77
N TYR A 22 2.70 -12.53 1.74
CA TYR A 22 1.30 -12.13 1.52
C TYR A 22 0.85 -11.12 2.58
N ASN A 23 1.10 -11.43 3.86
CA ASN A 23 0.71 -10.56 4.97
C ASN A 23 1.49 -9.24 4.94
N ARG A 24 2.76 -9.24 4.53
CA ARG A 24 3.56 -8.02 4.31
C ARG A 24 2.92 -7.11 3.27
N ILE A 25 2.60 -7.64 2.09
CA ILE A 25 1.97 -6.87 1.00
C ILE A 25 0.64 -6.27 1.47
N ARG A 26 -0.22 -7.12 2.07
CA ARG A 26 -1.51 -6.70 2.64
C ARG A 26 -1.36 -5.57 3.65
N ASN A 27 -0.44 -5.73 4.60
CA ASN A 27 -0.17 -4.75 5.65
C ASN A 27 0.34 -3.42 5.08
N ASN A 28 1.26 -3.47 4.11
CA ASN A 28 1.81 -2.27 3.48
C ASN A 28 0.77 -1.49 2.68
N LEU A 29 -0.13 -2.18 1.97
CA LEU A 29 -1.26 -1.53 1.29
C LEU A 29 -2.21 -0.84 2.27
N ALA A 30 -2.47 -1.46 3.42
CA ALA A 30 -3.28 -0.84 4.48
C ALA A 30 -2.60 0.44 5.04
N VAL A 31 -1.30 0.37 5.34
CA VAL A 31 -0.52 1.53 5.81
C VAL A 31 -0.49 2.64 4.75
N LEU A 32 -0.36 2.31 3.46
CA LEU A 32 -0.46 3.29 2.38
C LEU A 32 -1.84 3.95 2.31
N GLY A 33 -2.91 3.16 2.48
CA GLY A 33 -4.27 3.69 2.55
C GLY A 33 -4.42 4.70 3.69
N GLU A 34 -3.91 4.40 4.88
CA GLU A 34 -3.89 5.32 6.02
C GLU A 34 -3.07 6.58 5.73
N LEU A 35 -1.90 6.45 5.10
CA LEU A 35 -1.06 7.57 4.72
C LEU A 35 -1.75 8.50 3.72
N VAL A 36 -2.45 7.93 2.74
CA VAL A 36 -3.22 8.71 1.76
C VAL A 36 -4.39 9.43 2.43
N ASN A 37 -5.10 8.75 3.33
CA ASN A 37 -6.17 9.36 4.13
C ASN A 37 -5.69 10.55 4.96
N GLU A 38 -4.49 10.46 5.53
CA GLU A 38 -3.93 11.52 6.37
C GLU A 38 -3.52 12.77 5.56
N ILE A 39 -3.01 12.58 4.34
CA ILE A 39 -2.34 13.65 3.58
C ILE A 39 -3.21 14.24 2.47
N TYR A 40 -4.04 13.42 1.82
CA TYR A 40 -4.71 13.81 0.57
C TYR A 40 -6.23 13.86 0.71
N ALA A 41 -6.87 12.69 0.73
CA ALA A 41 -8.31 12.57 0.66
C ALA A 41 -8.78 11.26 1.31
N PRO A 42 -10.02 11.22 1.83
CA PRO A 42 -10.61 10.00 2.34
C PRO A 42 -10.62 8.88 1.28
N LEU A 43 -10.02 7.74 1.60
CA LEU A 43 -9.92 6.54 0.78
C LEU A 43 -10.32 5.33 1.62
N THR A 44 -11.32 4.59 1.15
CA THR A 44 -11.70 3.30 1.73
C THR A 44 -11.19 2.19 0.84
N LEU A 45 -10.33 1.34 1.38
CA LEU A 45 -9.83 0.16 0.67
C LEU A 45 -10.83 -0.99 0.75
N GLU A 46 -10.92 -1.76 -0.32
CA GLU A 46 -11.64 -3.03 -0.30
C GLU A 46 -10.96 -4.02 0.66
N SER A 47 -11.75 -4.88 1.30
CA SER A 47 -11.23 -5.89 2.21
C SER A 47 -10.36 -6.90 1.47
N MET A 48 -9.07 -6.91 1.81
CA MET A 48 -8.05 -7.82 1.26
C MET A 48 -8.10 -9.24 1.84
N GLY A 49 -9.15 -9.55 2.61
CA GLY A 49 -9.27 -10.81 3.34
C GLY A 49 -8.47 -10.85 4.65
N GLU A 50 -8.45 -12.04 5.24
CA GLU A 50 -7.73 -12.33 6.49
C GLU A 50 -6.24 -12.58 6.25
N GLU A 51 -5.46 -12.51 7.33
CA GLU A 51 -4.06 -12.93 7.29
C GLU A 51 -3.93 -14.40 6.94
N LYS A 52 -2.88 -14.73 6.20
CA LYS A 52 -2.60 -16.10 5.78
C LYS A 52 -1.63 -16.74 6.75
N ASN A 53 -1.83 -18.03 7.00
CA ASN A 53 -0.87 -18.94 7.60
C ASN A 53 -0.54 -20.07 6.60
N TYR A 54 0.37 -20.98 6.96
CA TYR A 54 0.77 -22.08 6.07
C TYR A 54 -0.36 -23.08 5.73
N SER A 55 -1.47 -23.04 6.47
CA SER A 55 -2.67 -23.85 6.20
C SER A 55 -3.74 -23.09 5.39
N SER A 56 -3.48 -21.83 5.04
CA SER A 56 -4.45 -20.98 4.35
C SER A 56 -4.36 -21.13 2.83
N TRP A 57 -5.52 -21.07 2.18
CA TRP A 57 -5.61 -21.03 0.73
C TRP A 57 -5.48 -19.60 0.20
N TYR A 58 -4.83 -19.45 -0.94
CA TYR A 58 -4.76 -18.21 -1.70
C TYR A 58 -5.87 -18.18 -2.76
N TYR A 59 -6.64 -17.12 -2.81
CA TYR A 59 -7.73 -16.97 -3.79
C TYR A 59 -7.41 -15.87 -4.80
N ALA A 60 -7.75 -16.08 -6.07
CA ALA A 60 -7.49 -15.08 -7.13
C ALA A 60 -8.17 -13.74 -6.82
N ARG A 61 -9.36 -13.78 -6.20
CA ARG A 61 -10.09 -12.59 -5.75
C ARG A 61 -9.26 -11.69 -4.83
N GLU A 62 -8.40 -12.26 -3.99
CA GLU A 62 -7.61 -11.50 -3.01
C GLU A 62 -6.50 -10.72 -3.70
N PHE A 63 -5.81 -11.34 -4.66
CA PHE A 63 -4.82 -10.65 -5.48
C PHE A 63 -5.46 -9.57 -6.36
N ASN A 64 -6.65 -9.82 -6.91
CA ASN A 64 -7.41 -8.80 -7.63
C ASN A 64 -7.76 -7.59 -6.74
N VAL A 65 -8.03 -7.83 -5.45
CA VAL A 65 -8.26 -6.74 -4.49
C VAL A 65 -6.97 -5.96 -4.23
N PHE A 66 -5.81 -6.63 -4.14
CA PHE A 66 -4.52 -5.91 -4.02
C PHE A 66 -4.29 -4.97 -5.20
N GLU A 67 -4.54 -5.45 -6.42
CA GLU A 67 -4.41 -4.66 -7.64
C GLU A 67 -5.35 -3.46 -7.65
N ARG A 68 -6.63 -3.65 -7.33
CA ARG A 68 -7.62 -2.57 -7.24
C ARG A 68 -7.30 -1.55 -6.15
N ASN A 69 -6.89 -2.02 -4.97
CA ASN A 69 -6.53 -1.13 -3.87
C ASN A 69 -5.29 -0.30 -4.20
N LEU A 70 -4.26 -0.91 -4.80
CA LEU A 70 -3.05 -0.20 -5.22
C LEU A 70 -3.37 0.86 -6.28
N ASP A 71 -4.21 0.55 -7.25
CA ASP A 71 -4.66 1.50 -8.27
C ASP A 71 -5.49 2.65 -7.65
N ALA A 72 -6.44 2.33 -6.76
CA ALA A 72 -7.23 3.33 -6.05
C ALA A 72 -6.36 4.28 -5.20
N ILE A 73 -5.34 3.75 -4.51
CA ILE A 73 -4.34 4.54 -3.77
C ILE A 73 -3.64 5.50 -4.73
N ASN A 74 -3.10 4.98 -5.83
CA ASN A 74 -2.34 5.75 -6.80
C ASN A 74 -3.19 6.86 -7.45
N GLN A 75 -4.41 6.55 -7.87
CA GLN A 75 -5.33 7.51 -8.50
C GLN A 75 -5.74 8.64 -7.54
N THR A 76 -5.91 8.34 -6.25
CA THR A 76 -6.36 9.32 -5.25
C THR A 76 -5.25 10.29 -4.85
N SER A 77 -3.98 9.91 -4.97
CA SER A 77 -2.87 10.66 -4.34
C SER A 77 -1.77 11.09 -5.31
N TYR A 78 -1.15 10.15 -6.05
CA TYR A 78 0.12 10.40 -6.73
C TYR A 78 0.02 10.48 -8.25
N ASN A 79 -0.98 9.80 -8.83
CA ASN A 79 -1.20 9.64 -10.27
C ASN A 79 0.08 9.27 -11.05
N LYS A 80 0.78 8.22 -10.59
CA LYS A 80 2.04 7.74 -11.17
C LYS A 80 1.84 6.52 -12.06
N VAL A 81 2.79 6.31 -12.97
CA VAL A 81 2.84 5.10 -13.80
C VAL A 81 3.44 3.97 -12.96
N ILE A 82 2.59 3.06 -12.45
CA ILE A 82 2.97 1.94 -11.58
C ILE A 82 2.93 0.57 -12.29
N GLY A 83 2.95 0.59 -13.63
CA GLY A 83 2.81 -0.57 -14.49
C GLY A 83 1.35 -0.93 -14.79
N THR A 84 1.14 -2.06 -15.46
CA THR A 84 -0.18 -2.52 -15.91
C THR A 84 -0.83 -3.41 -14.85
N THR A 85 -2.04 -3.04 -14.44
CA THR A 85 -2.90 -3.86 -13.57
C THR A 85 -3.19 -5.19 -14.23
N LYS A 86 -3.03 -6.29 -13.48
CA LYS A 86 -3.38 -7.64 -13.95
C LYS A 86 -4.64 -8.13 -13.26
N THR A 87 -5.31 -9.09 -13.90
CA THR A 87 -6.50 -9.76 -13.36
C THR A 87 -6.22 -11.25 -13.28
N PHE A 88 -6.36 -11.79 -12.08
CA PHE A 88 -6.18 -13.19 -11.75
C PHE A 88 -7.54 -13.90 -11.81
N PHE A 89 -7.53 -15.14 -12.27
CA PHE A 89 -8.71 -15.99 -12.37
C PHE A 89 -8.53 -17.24 -11.52
N ASP A 90 -9.61 -17.75 -10.94
CA ASP A 90 -9.56 -19.02 -10.20
C ASP A 90 -9.17 -20.17 -11.15
N ASN A 91 -8.30 -21.06 -10.67
CA ASN A 91 -7.63 -22.10 -11.47
C ASN A 91 -6.76 -21.58 -12.62
N GLY A 92 -6.46 -20.28 -12.65
CA GLY A 92 -5.48 -19.69 -13.55
C GLY A 92 -4.03 -19.84 -13.08
N PRO A 93 -3.08 -19.26 -13.83
CA PRO A 93 -1.69 -19.17 -13.40
C PRO A 93 -1.58 -18.47 -12.04
N PHE A 94 -0.72 -19.01 -11.17
CA PHE A 94 -0.39 -18.36 -9.90
C PHE A 94 0.44 -17.10 -10.16
N ILE A 95 0.40 -16.15 -9.21
CA ILE A 95 1.14 -14.89 -9.31
C ILE A 95 2.65 -15.15 -9.47
N ASP A 96 3.25 -14.46 -10.44
CA ASP A 96 4.66 -14.61 -10.80
C ASP A 96 5.56 -13.59 -10.04
N SER A 97 6.87 -13.86 -10.02
CA SER A 97 7.83 -12.97 -9.35
C SER A 97 7.90 -11.58 -9.97
N SER A 98 7.60 -11.43 -11.26
CA SER A 98 7.59 -10.12 -11.94
C SER A 98 6.41 -9.25 -11.50
N GLU A 99 5.25 -9.88 -11.27
CA GLU A 99 4.04 -9.28 -10.74
C GLU A 99 4.25 -8.85 -9.29
N LEU A 100 4.86 -9.71 -8.47
CA LEU A 100 5.24 -9.37 -7.09
C LEU A 100 6.22 -8.21 -7.04
N ASN A 101 7.29 -8.24 -7.85
CA ASN A 101 8.25 -7.13 -7.96
C ASN A 101 7.55 -5.83 -8.35
N ARG A 102 6.62 -5.87 -9.30
CA ARG A 102 5.86 -4.68 -9.72
C ARG A 102 5.01 -4.12 -8.57
N ILE A 103 4.21 -4.96 -7.91
CA ILE A 103 3.33 -4.54 -6.82
C ILE A 103 4.15 -3.97 -5.65
N GLU A 104 5.18 -4.68 -5.20
CA GLU A 104 5.99 -4.25 -4.06
C GLU A 104 6.84 -3.02 -4.39
N SER A 105 7.38 -2.90 -5.61
CA SER A 105 8.11 -1.70 -6.03
C SER A 105 7.21 -0.47 -6.15
N ALA A 106 6.00 -0.64 -6.70
CA ALA A 106 5.00 0.42 -6.73
C ALA A 106 4.61 0.86 -5.32
N THR A 107 4.35 -0.09 -4.42
CA THR A 107 4.02 0.17 -3.01
C THR A 107 5.13 0.98 -2.33
N LEU A 108 6.39 0.59 -2.51
CA LEU A 108 7.56 1.32 -1.99
C LEU A 108 7.63 2.74 -2.54
N GLN A 109 7.55 2.89 -3.86
CA GLN A 109 7.63 4.20 -4.52
C GLN A 109 6.54 5.16 -4.02
N LEU A 110 5.30 4.68 -3.91
CA LEU A 110 4.19 5.50 -3.42
C LEU A 110 4.39 5.87 -1.94
N TYR A 111 4.92 4.96 -1.14
CA TYR A 111 5.21 5.23 0.27
C TYR A 111 6.27 6.32 0.44
N GLU A 112 7.37 6.24 -0.29
CA GLU A 112 8.43 7.25 -0.25
C GLU A 112 7.91 8.64 -0.64
N ILE A 113 7.09 8.73 -1.69
CA ILE A 113 6.48 10.00 -2.11
C ILE A 113 5.55 10.52 -1.01
N GLY A 114 4.69 9.68 -0.44
CA GLY A 114 3.78 10.05 0.64
C GLY A 114 4.51 10.56 1.87
N GLN A 115 5.57 9.88 2.28
CA GLN A 115 6.39 10.28 3.42
C GLN A 115 7.12 11.61 3.17
N ASN A 116 7.58 11.85 1.94
CA ASN A 116 8.16 13.13 1.56
C ASN A 116 7.12 14.26 1.64
N HIS A 117 5.91 14.02 1.10
CA HIS A 117 4.83 15.00 1.17
C HIS A 117 4.44 15.30 2.63
N LYS A 118 4.33 14.27 3.47
CA LYS A 118 4.08 14.41 4.91
C LYS A 118 5.07 15.33 5.61
N LYS A 119 6.37 15.21 5.26
CA LYS A 119 7.44 16.06 5.81
C LYS A 119 7.37 17.50 5.31
N THR A 120 6.95 17.70 4.06
CA THR A 120 6.85 19.04 3.45
C THR A 120 5.56 19.78 3.78
N LEU A 121 4.55 19.10 4.34
CA LEU A 121 3.30 19.75 4.72
C LEU A 121 3.57 20.90 5.71
N PRO A 122 3.17 22.13 5.37
CA PRO A 122 3.41 23.29 6.23
C PRO A 122 2.61 23.12 7.52
N ARG A 123 3.32 23.07 8.65
CA ARG A 123 2.67 23.08 9.98
C ARG A 123 2.41 24.54 10.36
N LEU A 124 1.13 24.93 10.45
CA LEU A 124 0.74 26.25 10.94
C LEU A 124 1.28 26.44 12.37
N SER A 125 2.18 27.41 12.55
CA SER A 125 2.62 27.83 13.87
C SER A 125 1.55 28.72 14.49
N ILE A 126 0.76 28.15 15.41
CA ILE A 126 -0.23 28.94 16.15
C ILE A 126 0.49 29.63 17.30
N ARG A 127 0.58 30.97 17.25
CA ARG A 127 0.96 31.78 18.40
C ARG A 127 -0.31 32.13 19.16
N LEU A 128 -0.56 31.47 20.28
CA LEU A 128 -1.64 31.86 21.20
C LEU A 128 -1.28 33.23 21.78
N GLY A 129 -1.93 34.28 21.27
CA GLY A 129 -1.76 35.63 21.79
C GLY A 129 -2.19 35.67 23.26
N SER A 130 -1.30 36.12 24.15
CA SER A 130 -1.71 36.46 25.51
C SER A 130 -2.70 37.63 25.43
N LEU A 131 -3.95 37.40 25.84
CA LEU A 131 -4.96 38.43 26.04
C LEU A 131 -4.46 39.39 27.14
N LYS A 132 -3.69 40.40 26.74
CA LYS A 132 -3.28 41.48 27.63
C LYS A 132 -4.31 42.58 27.54
N GLY A 133 -5.29 42.53 28.44
CA GLY A 133 -6.14 43.67 28.77
C GLY A 133 -7.62 43.47 28.48
N VAL A 134 -8.35 43.00 29.47
CA VAL A 134 -9.58 43.67 29.87
C VAL A 134 -9.38 44.01 31.35
N LYS A 135 -9.18 45.30 31.62
CA LYS A 135 -9.22 45.87 32.97
C LYS A 135 -10.66 46.05 33.40
#